data_AF-I7C9W9-F1
#
_entry.id   AF-I7C9W9-F1
#
_cell.length_a   1.000
_cell.length_b   1.000
_cell.length_c   1.000
_cell.angle_alpha   90.00
_cell.angle_beta   90.00
_cell.angle_gamma   90.00
#
_symmetry.space_group_name_H-M   'P 1'
#
loop_
_entity.id
_entity.type
_entity.pdbx_description
1 polymer ?
#
loop_
_entity_poly.entity_id
_entity_poly.type
_entity_poly.pdbx_seq_one_letter_code
_entity_poly.pdbx_strand_id
1 'polypeptide(L)'
;MKADEGAAWLQHFAENPLAAVALQHGLVCVETDFSCPLAAARGGAVPDIDAAWDALTRRLDRQQPLSEAIDGYMATLDPALARATQFAIDANLVLEACLPVEQLSVCALDEAGVGHGDRMLPGGYSELVDLLSKHLDIRLNSPVTHIDWSSARVKVNEEVCDFCICTVPVGVLKTLHFTPALPETQQGALAHLGMGKLEKVILQFDERWWPCSPSGYLRWYDVPASWGEWLDLTDAVGKPTIAGLIAADAIERQFTGRTDEQVAMAACEALQAWAAAVGPTP
;
A
#
# COMPACT_ATOMS: atom_id res chain seq x y z
N MET A 1 13.67 -9.32 -16.28
CA MET A 1 13.68 -8.85 -14.88
C MET A 1 12.30 -8.32 -14.61
N LYS A 2 11.66 -8.76 -13.53
CA LYS A 2 10.33 -8.32 -13.15
C LYS A 2 10.47 -7.65 -11.78
N ALA A 3 9.95 -6.44 -11.66
CA ALA A 3 9.61 -5.85 -10.39
C ALA A 3 8.09 -5.62 -10.46
N ASP A 4 7.34 -6.06 -9.45
CA ASP A 4 5.89 -5.92 -9.47
C ASP A 4 5.50 -4.46 -9.23
N GLU A 5 4.72 -3.92 -10.16
CA GLU A 5 4.07 -2.61 -10.02
C GLU A 5 2.97 -2.67 -8.94
N GLY A 6 2.34 -3.84 -8.76
CA GLY A 6 1.32 -4.12 -7.74
C GLY A 6 1.87 -4.77 -6.46
N ALA A 7 1.16 -5.79 -5.96
CA ALA A 7 1.58 -6.54 -4.78
C ALA A 7 2.88 -7.32 -5.04
N ALA A 8 3.78 -7.36 -4.04
CA ALA A 8 5.03 -8.13 -4.13
C ALA A 8 5.39 -8.89 -2.84
N TRP A 9 4.64 -8.73 -1.75
CA TRP A 9 4.88 -9.38 -0.46
C TRP A 9 3.74 -10.31 -0.08
N LEU A 10 4.09 -11.53 0.33
CA LEU A 10 3.20 -12.46 1.00
C LEU A 10 3.19 -12.13 2.49
N GLN A 11 2.14 -11.43 2.93
CA GLN A 11 1.98 -11.04 4.33
C GLN A 11 1.48 -12.20 5.19
N HIS A 12 1.77 -12.16 6.50
CA HIS A 12 1.42 -13.22 7.44
C HIS A 12 1.85 -14.61 6.93
N PHE A 13 3.10 -14.71 6.46
CA PHE A 13 3.58 -15.80 5.63
C PHE A 13 3.30 -17.21 6.19
N ALA A 14 3.37 -17.39 7.51
CA ALA A 14 3.13 -18.67 8.18
C ALA A 14 1.68 -19.19 8.02
N GLU A 15 0.71 -18.29 7.88
CA GLU A 15 -0.72 -18.60 7.81
C GLU A 15 -1.30 -18.37 6.40
N ASN A 16 -0.52 -17.76 5.50
CA ASN A 16 -0.96 -17.36 4.18
C ASN A 16 -1.10 -18.56 3.22
N PRO A 17 -2.30 -18.85 2.67
CA PRO A 17 -2.48 -19.96 1.74
C PRO A 17 -1.66 -19.81 0.45
N LEU A 18 -1.44 -18.58 -0.03
CA LEU A 18 -0.61 -18.32 -1.20
C LEU A 18 0.87 -18.57 -0.92
N ALA A 19 1.32 -18.36 0.32
CA ALA A 19 2.67 -18.74 0.73
C ALA A 19 2.87 -20.26 0.70
N ALA A 20 1.87 -21.02 1.16
CA ALA A 20 1.90 -22.48 1.05
C ALA A 20 1.98 -22.95 -0.42
N VAL A 21 1.20 -22.33 -1.32
CA VAL A 21 1.25 -22.60 -2.76
C VAL A 21 2.63 -22.25 -3.34
N ALA A 22 3.17 -21.08 -3.00
CA ALA A 22 4.49 -20.65 -3.46
C ALA A 22 5.59 -21.67 -3.08
N LEU A 23 5.60 -22.11 -1.81
CA LEU A 23 6.55 -23.10 -1.31
C LEU A 23 6.38 -24.48 -1.98
N GLN A 24 5.15 -24.95 -2.13
CA GLN A 24 4.86 -26.24 -2.78
C GLN A 24 5.36 -26.31 -4.23
N HIS A 25 5.37 -25.16 -4.92
CA HIS A 25 5.82 -25.05 -6.29
C HIS A 25 7.26 -24.54 -6.44
N GLY A 26 7.98 -24.40 -5.32
CA GLY A 26 9.39 -24.01 -5.32
C GLY A 26 9.64 -22.57 -5.78
N LEU A 27 8.66 -21.68 -5.63
CA LEU A 27 8.87 -20.25 -5.87
C LEU A 27 9.82 -19.69 -4.81
N VAL A 28 10.67 -18.76 -5.23
CA VAL A 28 11.60 -18.08 -4.31
C VAL A 28 10.82 -17.05 -3.49
N CYS A 29 10.95 -17.14 -2.17
CA CYS A 29 10.41 -16.16 -1.22
C CYS A 29 11.56 -15.65 -0.35
N VAL A 30 11.76 -14.33 -0.31
CA VAL A 30 12.84 -13.68 0.43
C VAL A 30 12.26 -12.98 1.64
N GLU A 31 12.80 -13.27 2.83
CA GLU A 31 12.37 -12.60 4.07
C GLU A 31 12.64 -11.10 3.99
N THR A 32 11.70 -10.30 4.49
CA THR A 32 11.85 -8.85 4.59
C THR A 32 11.67 -8.44 6.05
N ASP A 33 12.57 -7.59 6.54
CA ASP A 33 12.49 -7.04 7.89
C ASP A 33 12.11 -5.55 7.85
N PHE A 34 10.84 -5.28 8.13
CA PHE A 34 10.31 -3.91 8.19
C PHE A 34 10.52 -3.24 9.56
N SER A 35 11.05 -3.94 10.56
CA SER A 35 11.14 -3.43 11.93
C SER A 35 12.29 -2.44 12.16
N CYS A 36 13.28 -2.42 11.28
CA CYS A 36 14.44 -1.53 11.38
C CYS A 36 14.70 -0.81 10.04
N PRO A 37 13.87 0.18 9.66
CA PRO A 37 14.13 0.97 8.48
C PRO A 37 15.40 1.80 8.63
N LEU A 38 16.17 1.94 7.53
CA LEU A 38 17.15 3.00 7.43
C LEU A 38 16.40 4.32 7.20
N ALA A 39 16.17 5.05 8.28
CA ALA A 39 15.30 6.21 8.31
C ALA A 39 16.08 7.53 8.26
N ALA A 40 15.53 8.51 7.55
CA ALA A 40 15.94 9.90 7.63
C ALA A 40 14.73 10.83 7.57
N ALA A 41 14.89 12.08 8.00
CA ALA A 41 13.83 13.06 7.98
C ALA A 41 14.31 14.39 7.38
N ARG A 42 13.43 15.08 6.66
CA ARG A 42 13.67 16.47 6.28
C ARG A 42 13.67 17.35 7.52
N GLY A 43 14.66 18.24 7.61
CA GLY A 43 14.73 19.24 8.67
C GLY A 43 15.33 18.76 9.99
N GLY A 44 16.04 17.63 10.02
CA GLY A 44 16.87 17.24 11.17
C GLY A 44 16.72 15.76 11.54
N ALA A 45 17.00 15.45 12.81
CA ALA A 45 16.93 14.09 13.32
C ALA A 45 15.52 13.49 13.18
N VAL A 46 15.48 12.18 12.99
CA VAL A 46 14.26 11.37 13.10
C VAL A 46 13.89 11.33 14.60
N PRO A 47 12.70 11.80 15.00
CA PRO A 47 12.24 11.70 16.38
C PRO A 47 11.78 10.27 16.70
N ASP A 48 11.44 10.01 17.96
CA ASP A 48 10.88 8.72 18.38
C ASP A 48 9.43 8.58 17.86
N ILE A 49 9.28 7.94 16.70
CA ILE A 49 8.01 7.77 15.99
C ILE A 49 7.08 6.83 16.75
N ASP A 50 7.63 5.74 17.29
CA ASP A 50 6.85 4.73 18.01
C ASP A 50 6.29 5.31 19.31
N ALA A 51 7.10 6.05 20.07
CA ALA A 51 6.62 6.72 21.27
C ALA A 51 5.52 7.76 20.96
N ALA A 52 5.65 8.48 19.84
CA ALA A 52 4.62 9.44 19.41
C ALA A 52 3.32 8.73 19.00
N TRP A 53 3.41 7.63 18.25
CA TRP A 53 2.26 6.79 17.88
C TRP A 53 1.54 6.23 19.11
N ASP A 54 2.29 5.66 20.06
CA ASP A 54 1.75 5.13 21.32
C ASP A 54 1.10 6.22 22.18
N ALA A 55 1.66 7.44 22.17
CA ALA A 55 1.10 8.56 22.91
C ALA A 55 -0.20 9.07 22.27
N LEU A 56 -0.28 9.09 20.94
CA LEU A 56 -1.46 9.47 20.17
C LEU A 56 -2.61 8.49 20.43
N THR A 57 -2.38 7.20 20.14
CA THR A 57 -3.42 6.14 20.19
C THR A 57 -4.03 5.94 21.59
N ARG A 58 -3.25 6.18 22.66
CA ARG A 58 -3.73 6.10 24.04
C ARG A 58 -4.55 7.30 24.49
N ARG A 59 -4.36 8.48 23.89
CA ARG A 59 -4.94 9.74 24.36
C ARG A 59 -6.07 10.26 23.48
N LEU A 60 -6.22 9.71 22.28
CA LEU A 60 -7.24 10.12 21.34
C LEU A 60 -8.65 9.87 21.89
N ASP A 61 -9.55 10.84 21.72
CA ASP A 61 -10.97 10.64 21.99
C ASP A 61 -11.59 9.78 20.88
N ARG A 62 -11.96 8.54 21.23
CA ARG A 62 -12.50 7.58 20.27
C ARG A 62 -14.01 7.74 20.01
N GLN A 63 -14.66 8.73 20.62
CA GLN A 63 -16.09 9.01 20.40
C GLN A 63 -16.36 10.01 19.28
N GLN A 64 -15.31 10.61 18.71
CA GLN A 64 -15.38 11.62 17.67
C GLN A 64 -14.85 11.07 16.34
N PRO A 65 -15.12 11.74 15.20
CA PRO A 65 -14.42 11.47 13.95
C PRO A 65 -12.89 11.52 14.15
N LEU A 66 -12.16 10.61 13.49
CA LEU A 66 -10.73 10.44 13.72
C LEU A 66 -9.92 11.72 13.47
N SER A 67 -10.22 12.44 12.39
CA SER A 67 -9.57 13.70 12.04
C SER A 67 -9.77 14.78 13.11
N GLU A 68 -11.00 14.97 13.60
CA GLU A 68 -11.30 15.96 14.64
C GLU A 68 -10.55 15.66 15.95
N ALA A 69 -10.49 14.37 16.33
CA ALA A 69 -9.77 13.95 17.52
C ALA A 69 -8.25 14.10 17.36
N ILE A 70 -7.70 13.86 16.17
CA ILE A 70 -6.28 14.13 15.85
C ILE A 70 -5.99 15.63 15.92
N ASP A 71 -6.81 16.48 15.30
CA ASP A 71 -6.63 17.93 15.33
C ASP A 71 -6.63 18.47 16.76
N GLY A 72 -7.59 18.01 17.58
CA GLY A 72 -7.69 18.35 18.99
C GLY A 72 -6.45 17.92 19.78
N TYR A 73 -5.92 16.72 19.52
CA TYR A 73 -4.69 16.24 20.16
C TYR A 73 -3.46 17.05 19.74
N MET A 74 -3.30 17.27 18.43
CA MET A 74 -2.17 18.00 17.84
C MET A 74 -2.08 19.44 18.38
N ALA A 75 -3.21 20.10 18.61
CA ALA A 75 -3.28 21.43 19.19
C ALA A 75 -2.73 21.53 20.63
N THR A 76 -2.57 20.41 21.33
CA THR A 76 -2.01 20.37 22.70
C THR A 76 -0.51 20.15 22.76
N LEU A 77 0.13 19.82 21.63
CA LEU A 77 1.53 19.44 21.57
C LEU A 77 2.43 20.66 21.36
N ASP A 78 3.67 20.58 21.89
CA ASP A 78 4.73 21.47 21.45
C ASP A 78 5.18 21.13 20.00
N PRO A 79 5.95 22.01 19.33
CA PRO A 79 6.33 21.78 17.93
C PRO A 79 7.16 20.51 17.69
N ALA A 80 7.95 20.05 18.66
CA ALA A 80 8.80 18.87 18.50
C ALA A 80 7.95 17.60 18.56
N LEU A 81 7.04 17.52 19.52
CA LEU A 81 6.08 16.42 19.64
C LEU A 81 5.07 16.43 18.49
N ALA A 82 4.58 17.60 18.06
CA ALA A 82 3.69 17.70 16.91
C ALA A 82 4.34 17.14 15.64
N ARG A 83 5.62 17.46 15.38
CA ARG A 83 6.37 16.89 14.24
C ARG A 83 6.49 15.38 14.33
N ALA A 84 6.82 14.84 15.50
CA ALA A 84 6.92 13.39 15.70
C ALA A 84 5.58 12.68 15.49
N THR A 85 4.50 13.26 16.02
CA THR A 85 3.13 12.73 15.86
C THR A 85 2.68 12.79 14.39
N GLN A 86 2.97 13.86 13.66
CA GLN A 86 2.64 13.94 12.23
C GLN A 86 3.33 12.83 11.44
N PHE A 87 4.62 12.62 11.67
CA PHE A 87 5.36 11.53 11.04
C PHE A 87 4.79 10.14 11.38
N ALA A 88 4.36 9.94 12.62
CA ALA A 88 3.71 8.71 13.04
C ALA A 88 2.37 8.49 12.32
N ILE A 89 1.54 9.53 12.19
CA ILE A 89 0.27 9.49 11.46
C ILE A 89 0.52 9.16 9.98
N ASP A 90 1.46 9.85 9.35
CA ASP A 90 1.74 9.64 7.93
C ASP A 90 2.23 8.21 7.66
N ALA A 91 3.11 7.69 8.52
CA ALA A 91 3.75 6.38 8.33
C ALA A 91 2.86 5.19 8.74
N ASN A 92 2.13 5.30 9.86
CA ASN A 92 1.42 4.17 10.46
C ASN A 92 -0.08 4.16 10.17
N LEU A 93 -0.60 5.22 9.53
CA LEU A 93 -2.03 5.35 9.25
C LEU A 93 -2.29 5.70 7.78
N VAL A 94 -1.77 6.83 7.31
CA VAL A 94 -2.07 7.30 5.95
C VAL A 94 -1.46 6.40 4.89
N LEU A 95 -0.19 6.02 5.05
CA LEU A 95 0.50 5.13 4.12
C LEU A 95 -0.09 3.71 4.14
N GLU A 96 -0.40 3.18 5.32
CA GLU A 96 -0.96 1.83 5.48
C GLU A 96 -2.39 1.74 4.92
N ALA A 97 -3.27 2.67 5.31
CA ALA A 97 -4.66 2.67 4.86
C ALA A 97 -4.84 3.25 3.45
N CYS A 98 -3.78 3.90 2.91
CA CYS A 98 -3.77 4.54 1.61
C CYS A 98 -4.85 5.62 1.43
N LEU A 99 -5.30 6.21 2.54
CA LEU A 99 -6.39 7.18 2.60
C LEU A 99 -6.01 8.33 3.52
N PRO A 100 -6.49 9.55 3.24
CA PRO A 100 -6.29 10.67 4.15
C PRO A 100 -7.12 10.45 5.43
N VAL A 101 -6.67 11.04 6.54
CA VAL A 101 -7.22 10.79 7.88
C VAL A 101 -8.73 11.07 7.96
N GLU A 102 -9.22 12.05 7.21
CA GLU A 102 -10.64 12.44 7.18
C GLU A 102 -11.56 11.35 6.61
N GLN A 103 -10.99 10.38 5.87
CA GLN A 103 -11.73 9.25 5.31
C GLN A 103 -11.59 7.97 6.14
N LEU A 104 -10.85 8.03 7.26
CA LEU A 104 -10.61 6.88 8.11
C LEU A 104 -11.54 6.87 9.32
N SER A 105 -12.00 5.67 9.66
CA SER A 105 -12.67 5.42 10.93
C SER A 105 -11.64 5.38 12.05
N VAL A 106 -12.03 5.77 13.26
CA VAL A 106 -11.19 5.61 14.45
C VAL A 106 -10.76 4.16 14.70
N CYS A 107 -11.53 3.19 14.21
CA CYS A 107 -11.17 1.76 14.28
C CYS A 107 -9.89 1.41 13.51
N ALA A 108 -9.45 2.26 12.56
CA ALA A 108 -8.19 2.06 11.85
C ALA A 108 -6.97 2.06 12.79
N LEU A 109 -7.10 2.69 13.98
CA LEU A 109 -6.06 2.66 15.01
C LEU A 109 -5.87 1.29 15.67
N ASP A 110 -6.83 0.38 15.49
CA ASP A 110 -6.81 -0.97 16.07
C ASP A 110 -6.42 -2.03 15.03
N GLU A 111 -6.19 -1.64 13.78
CA GLU A 111 -5.65 -2.54 12.76
C GLU A 111 -4.21 -2.90 13.13
N ALA A 112 -3.96 -4.20 13.30
CA ALA A 112 -2.63 -4.68 13.59
C ALA A 112 -1.72 -4.38 12.39
N GLY A 113 -0.57 -3.76 12.65
CA GLY A 113 0.46 -3.58 11.64
C GLY A 113 0.86 -4.92 11.01
N VAL A 114 1.11 -4.89 9.70
CA VAL A 114 1.65 -6.00 8.91
C VAL A 114 3.16 -5.83 8.76
N GLY A 115 3.88 -6.87 8.34
CA GLY A 115 5.32 -6.79 8.10
C GLY A 115 6.16 -7.85 8.82
N HIS A 116 5.69 -8.37 9.96
CA HIS A 116 6.43 -9.40 10.69
C HIS A 116 6.35 -10.77 10.00
N GLY A 117 7.50 -11.23 9.50
CA GLY A 117 7.62 -12.50 8.79
C GLY A 117 7.12 -12.45 7.36
N ASP A 118 6.84 -11.25 6.84
CA ASP A 118 6.46 -11.05 5.44
C ASP A 118 7.61 -11.44 4.52
N ARG A 119 7.26 -12.01 3.36
CA ARG A 119 8.26 -12.42 2.38
C ARG A 119 7.95 -11.86 1.01
N MET A 120 8.95 -11.22 0.43
CA MET A 120 8.92 -10.78 -0.95
C MET A 120 8.91 -11.98 -1.90
N LEU A 121 8.17 -11.88 -2.99
CA LEU A 121 8.26 -12.75 -4.16
C LEU A 121 9.09 -12.05 -5.25
N PRO A 122 10.39 -12.36 -5.42
CA PRO A 122 11.23 -11.67 -6.41
C PRO A 122 10.78 -11.89 -7.86
N GLY A 123 10.21 -13.06 -8.17
CA GLY A 123 9.61 -13.34 -9.48
C GLY A 123 8.23 -12.70 -9.68
N GLY A 124 7.66 -12.20 -8.59
CA GLY A 124 6.41 -11.48 -8.53
C GLY A 124 5.15 -12.34 -8.44
N TYR A 125 4.02 -11.73 -8.09
CA TYR A 125 2.71 -12.39 -8.00
C TYR A 125 2.25 -12.96 -9.35
N SER A 126 2.78 -12.45 -10.47
CA SER A 126 2.51 -13.02 -11.79
C SER A 126 2.82 -14.52 -11.86
N GLU A 127 3.84 -15.03 -11.15
CA GLU A 127 4.15 -16.46 -11.13
C GLU A 127 3.06 -17.29 -10.43
N LEU A 128 2.47 -16.75 -9.36
CA LEU A 128 1.33 -17.37 -8.68
C LEU A 128 0.08 -17.33 -9.55
N VAL A 129 -0.18 -16.20 -10.23
CA VAL A 129 -1.31 -16.08 -11.15
C VAL A 129 -1.16 -17.06 -12.32
N ASP A 130 0.02 -17.14 -12.93
CA ASP A 130 0.33 -18.07 -14.02
C ASP A 130 0.21 -19.53 -13.57
N LEU A 131 0.49 -19.82 -12.30
CA LEU A 131 0.33 -21.15 -11.74
C LEU A 131 -1.13 -21.51 -11.51
N LEU A 132 -1.89 -20.63 -10.84
CA LEU A 132 -3.28 -20.87 -10.45
C LEU A 132 -4.25 -20.80 -11.63
N SER A 133 -3.87 -20.09 -12.69
CA SER A 133 -4.66 -19.98 -13.92
C SER A 133 -4.55 -21.18 -14.85
N LYS A 134 -3.61 -22.11 -14.58
CA LYS A 134 -3.42 -23.30 -15.42
C LYS A 134 -4.72 -24.09 -15.54
N HIS A 135 -5.06 -24.42 -16.78
CA HIS A 135 -6.23 -25.25 -17.12
C HIS A 135 -7.59 -24.61 -16.85
N LEU A 136 -7.66 -23.29 -16.61
CA LEU A 136 -8.92 -22.55 -16.55
C LEU A 136 -9.31 -21.97 -17.92
N ASP A 137 -10.62 -21.89 -18.19
CA ASP A 137 -11.16 -21.14 -19.34
C ASP A 137 -11.21 -19.64 -18.96
N ILE A 138 -10.18 -18.88 -19.32
CA ILE A 138 -10.06 -17.46 -19.01
C ILE A 138 -10.28 -16.63 -20.27
N ARG A 139 -11.32 -15.80 -20.26
CA ARG A 139 -11.68 -14.91 -21.37
C ARG A 139 -11.26 -13.49 -21.06
N LEU A 140 -10.14 -13.06 -21.64
CA LEU A 140 -9.67 -11.68 -21.57
C LEU A 140 -10.49 -10.76 -22.48
N ASN A 141 -10.36 -9.44 -22.32
CA ASN A 141 -11.04 -8.42 -23.13
C ASN A 141 -12.58 -8.58 -23.18
N SER A 142 -13.16 -9.14 -22.13
CA SER A 142 -14.59 -9.45 -22.02
C SER A 142 -15.20 -8.73 -20.81
N PRO A 143 -15.29 -7.38 -20.82
CA PRO A 143 -15.79 -6.63 -19.67
C PRO A 143 -17.26 -6.97 -19.41
N VAL A 144 -17.53 -7.41 -18.17
CA VAL A 144 -18.90 -7.56 -17.66
C VAL A 144 -19.43 -6.18 -17.33
N THR A 145 -20.63 -5.87 -17.82
CA THR A 145 -21.34 -4.63 -17.48
C THR A 145 -22.68 -4.91 -16.80
N HIS A 146 -23.25 -6.10 -17.01
CA HIS A 146 -24.55 -6.48 -16.48
C HIS A 146 -24.57 -7.90 -15.90
N ILE A 147 -25.17 -8.06 -14.72
CA ILE A 147 -25.40 -9.34 -14.05
C ILE A 147 -26.88 -9.44 -13.65
N ASP A 148 -27.63 -10.28 -14.35
CA ASP A 148 -29.01 -10.62 -14.04
C ASP A 148 -29.06 -11.96 -13.27
N TRP A 149 -29.44 -11.89 -12.01
CA TRP A 149 -29.59 -13.00 -11.08
C TRP A 149 -31.05 -13.12 -10.58
N SER A 150 -32.01 -12.58 -11.34
CA SER A 150 -33.44 -12.60 -11.02
C SER A 150 -34.11 -13.97 -11.19
N SER A 151 -33.43 -14.90 -11.86
CA SER A 151 -33.96 -16.22 -12.23
C SER A 151 -33.11 -17.36 -11.65
N ALA A 152 -33.54 -18.61 -11.84
CA ALA A 152 -32.79 -19.79 -11.40
C ALA A 152 -31.41 -19.92 -12.05
N ARG A 153 -31.20 -19.31 -13.23
CA ARG A 153 -29.90 -19.21 -13.89
C ARG A 153 -29.46 -17.74 -13.91
N VAL A 154 -28.17 -17.51 -13.75
CA VAL A 154 -27.57 -16.17 -13.82
C VAL A 154 -27.21 -15.86 -15.27
N LYS A 155 -27.55 -14.66 -15.72
CA LYS A 155 -27.14 -14.12 -17.02
C LYS A 155 -26.11 -13.01 -16.81
N VAL A 156 -24.90 -13.21 -17.31
CA VAL A 156 -23.78 -12.26 -17.25
C VAL A 156 -23.54 -11.73 -18.66
N ASN A 157 -23.88 -10.47 -18.93
CA ASN A 157 -24.06 -9.95 -20.29
C ASN A 157 -24.95 -10.89 -21.12
N GLU A 158 -24.40 -11.64 -22.09
CA GLU A 158 -25.13 -12.64 -22.89
C GLU A 158 -24.86 -14.09 -22.50
N GLU A 159 -23.95 -14.33 -21.55
CA GLU A 159 -23.61 -15.68 -21.10
C GLU A 159 -24.55 -16.15 -19.98
N VAL A 160 -24.93 -17.44 -20.00
CA VAL A 160 -25.85 -18.03 -19.01
C VAL A 160 -25.15 -19.13 -18.23
N CYS A 161 -25.13 -19.00 -16.91
CA CYS A 161 -24.52 -19.94 -15.98
C CYS A 161 -25.47 -20.25 -14.81
N ASP A 162 -25.13 -21.27 -14.02
CA ASP A 162 -25.93 -21.63 -12.85
C ASP A 162 -25.53 -20.79 -11.62
N PHE A 163 -24.27 -20.36 -11.55
CA PHE A 163 -23.74 -19.50 -10.49
C PHE A 163 -22.75 -18.47 -11.05
N CYS A 164 -22.66 -17.32 -10.39
CA CYS A 164 -21.67 -16.27 -10.68
C CYS A 164 -20.98 -15.84 -9.38
N ILE A 165 -19.65 -15.85 -9.39
CA ILE A 165 -18.82 -15.28 -8.31
C ILE A 165 -18.23 -13.98 -8.86
N CYS A 166 -18.60 -12.84 -8.27
CA CYS A 166 -18.11 -11.53 -8.68
C CYS A 166 -16.92 -11.13 -7.80
N THR A 167 -15.72 -11.03 -8.39
CA THR A 167 -14.47 -10.69 -7.68
C THR A 167 -13.87 -9.37 -8.16
N VAL A 168 -14.70 -8.48 -8.71
CA VAL A 168 -14.22 -7.17 -9.19
C VAL A 168 -13.83 -6.27 -8.01
N PRO A 169 -12.89 -5.31 -8.18
CA PRO A 169 -12.60 -4.32 -7.15
C PRO A 169 -13.85 -3.56 -6.72
N VAL A 170 -13.94 -3.16 -5.45
CA VAL A 170 -15.11 -2.43 -4.90
C VAL A 170 -15.48 -1.18 -5.72
N GLY A 171 -14.49 -0.46 -6.25
CA GLY A 171 -14.71 0.69 -7.14
C GLY A 171 -15.38 0.32 -8.47
N VAL A 172 -15.06 -0.84 -9.03
CA VAL A 172 -15.66 -1.38 -10.26
C VAL A 172 -17.04 -1.98 -9.98
N LEU A 173 -17.24 -2.59 -8.81
CA LEU A 173 -18.53 -3.14 -8.41
C LEU A 173 -19.64 -2.08 -8.47
N LYS A 174 -19.31 -0.84 -8.08
CA LYS A 174 -20.21 0.32 -8.12
C LYS A 174 -20.62 0.74 -9.54
N THR A 175 -19.90 0.30 -10.58
CA THR A 175 -20.21 0.61 -11.99
C THR A 175 -21.00 -0.49 -12.70
N LEU A 176 -21.16 -1.67 -12.08
CA LEU A 176 -21.90 -2.79 -12.66
C LEU A 176 -23.40 -2.64 -12.44
N HIS A 177 -24.19 -3.07 -13.42
CA HIS A 177 -25.65 -3.11 -13.31
C HIS A 177 -26.13 -4.50 -12.87
N PHE A 178 -26.78 -4.59 -11.72
CA PHE A 178 -27.37 -5.82 -11.19
C PHE A 178 -28.90 -5.85 -11.38
N THR A 179 -29.45 -7.00 -11.78
CA THR A 179 -30.91 -7.23 -11.83
C THR A 179 -31.29 -8.52 -11.09
N PRO A 180 -32.08 -8.46 -9.99
CA PRO A 180 -32.44 -7.25 -9.26
C PRO A 180 -31.20 -6.54 -8.70
N ALA A 181 -31.37 -5.31 -8.18
CA ALA A 181 -30.29 -4.61 -7.49
C ALA A 181 -29.75 -5.44 -6.31
N LEU A 182 -28.50 -5.18 -5.91
CA LEU A 182 -27.94 -5.78 -4.71
C LEU A 182 -28.82 -5.45 -3.49
N PRO A 183 -28.96 -6.35 -2.49
CA PRO A 183 -29.71 -6.07 -1.27
C PRO A 183 -29.29 -4.75 -0.59
N GLU A 184 -30.23 -4.05 0.06
CA GLU A 184 -29.98 -2.76 0.72
C GLU A 184 -28.81 -2.81 1.70
N THR A 185 -28.65 -3.90 2.45
CA THR A 185 -27.53 -4.09 3.37
C THR A 185 -26.18 -4.05 2.64
N GLN A 186 -26.08 -4.64 1.45
CA GLN A 186 -24.85 -4.63 0.65
C GLN A 186 -24.61 -3.25 0.04
N GLN A 187 -25.65 -2.59 -0.45
CA GLN A 187 -25.55 -1.20 -0.93
C GLN A 187 -25.07 -0.25 0.18
N GLY A 188 -25.64 -0.41 1.38
CA GLY A 188 -25.23 0.33 2.57
C GLY A 188 -23.76 0.08 2.91
N ALA A 189 -23.30 -1.17 2.94
CA ALA A 189 -21.89 -1.47 3.18
C ALA A 189 -20.97 -0.82 2.12
N LEU A 190 -21.32 -0.92 0.83
CA LEU A 190 -20.54 -0.35 -0.27
C LEU A 190 -20.46 1.19 -0.23
N ALA A 191 -21.45 1.86 0.35
CA ALA A 191 -21.44 3.30 0.56
C ALA A 191 -20.40 3.74 1.61
N HIS A 192 -20.01 2.85 2.53
CA HIS A 192 -19.07 3.14 3.62
C HIS A 192 -17.66 2.58 3.37
N LEU A 193 -17.49 1.68 2.41
CA LEU A 193 -16.17 1.19 2.02
C LEU A 193 -15.46 2.18 1.09
N GLY A 194 -14.38 2.76 1.62
CA GLY A 194 -13.40 3.55 0.87
C GLY A 194 -12.51 2.67 0.00
N MET A 195 -11.82 3.29 -0.96
CA MET A 195 -10.75 2.66 -1.73
C MET A 195 -9.53 3.56 -1.63
N GLY A 196 -8.54 3.11 -0.87
CA GLY A 196 -7.25 3.79 -0.78
C GLY A 196 -6.51 3.77 -2.11
N LYS A 197 -5.61 4.73 -2.27
CA LYS A 197 -4.73 4.84 -3.43
C LYS A 197 -3.29 4.79 -2.96
N LEU A 198 -2.52 3.89 -3.58
CA LEU A 198 -1.08 3.77 -3.44
C LEU A 198 -0.51 3.69 -4.85
N GLU A 199 0.49 4.50 -5.13
CA GLU A 199 1.28 4.38 -6.35
C GLU A 199 2.69 3.95 -5.99
N LYS A 200 3.29 3.19 -6.91
CA LYS A 200 4.66 2.71 -6.80
C LYS A 200 5.46 3.22 -7.98
N VAL A 201 6.62 3.83 -7.71
CA VAL A 201 7.57 4.22 -8.74
C VAL A 201 8.83 3.39 -8.61
N ILE A 202 9.14 2.65 -9.66
CA ILE A 202 10.30 1.77 -9.73
C ILE A 202 11.38 2.47 -10.55
N LEU A 203 12.53 2.71 -9.93
CA LEU A 203 13.67 3.37 -10.54
C LEU A 203 14.81 2.36 -10.65
N GLN A 204 15.33 2.16 -11.86
CA GLN A 204 16.52 1.35 -12.12
C GLN A 204 17.67 2.26 -12.54
N PHE A 205 18.84 2.04 -11.95
CA PHE A 205 20.06 2.81 -12.20
C PHE A 205 21.19 1.91 -12.71
N ASP A 206 22.23 2.53 -13.26
CA ASP A 206 23.45 1.81 -13.67
C ASP A 206 24.26 1.33 -12.45
N GLU A 207 24.26 2.12 -11.37
CA GLU A 207 24.98 1.83 -10.12
C GLU A 207 24.09 2.08 -8.89
N ARG A 208 24.31 1.31 -7.83
CA ARG A 208 23.65 1.50 -6.52
C ARG A 208 24.38 2.63 -5.77
N TRP A 209 23.90 3.85 -5.96
CA TRP A 209 24.54 5.07 -5.42
C TRP A 209 24.01 5.50 -4.04
N TRP A 210 22.93 4.89 -3.57
CA TRP A 210 22.29 5.23 -2.29
C TRP A 210 22.80 4.35 -1.13
N PRO A 211 22.73 4.85 0.12
CA PRO A 211 23.05 4.08 1.32
C PRO A 211 22.34 2.72 1.38
N CYS A 212 23.08 1.67 1.70
CA CYS A 212 22.55 0.31 1.76
C CYS A 212 21.95 0.04 3.15
N SER A 213 20.65 -0.26 3.20
CA SER A 213 19.99 -0.80 4.38
C SER A 213 20.19 -2.31 4.43
N PRO A 214 20.58 -2.92 5.57
CA PRO A 214 20.67 -4.38 5.70
C PRO A 214 19.36 -5.12 5.39
N SER A 215 18.22 -4.50 5.66
CA SER A 215 16.88 -5.05 5.37
C SER A 215 16.35 -4.66 3.98
N GLY A 216 17.04 -3.78 3.25
CA GLY A 216 16.51 -3.15 2.05
C GLY A 216 15.34 -2.20 2.32
N TYR A 217 15.01 -1.93 3.59
CA TYR A 217 13.89 -1.09 3.98
C TYR A 217 14.31 0.31 4.40
N LEU A 218 13.63 1.33 3.88
CA LEU A 218 13.97 2.74 4.08
C LEU A 218 12.70 3.55 4.38
N ARG A 219 12.84 4.55 5.25
CA ARG A 219 11.79 5.54 5.54
C ARG A 219 12.31 6.96 5.31
N TRP A 220 11.48 7.78 4.66
CA TRP A 220 11.73 9.21 4.49
C TRP A 220 10.58 10.02 5.09
N TYR A 221 10.86 10.72 6.17
CA TYR A 221 9.87 11.55 6.85
C TYR A 221 9.96 12.99 6.38
N ASP A 222 8.87 13.51 5.81
CA ASP A 222 8.78 14.87 5.27
C ASP A 222 7.43 15.49 5.59
N VAL A 223 7.34 16.82 5.61
CA VAL A 223 6.07 17.54 5.80
C VAL A 223 5.89 18.57 4.68
N PRO A 224 4.85 18.45 3.85
CA PRO A 224 3.88 17.35 3.82
C PRO A 224 4.52 16.04 3.33
N ALA A 225 4.00 14.90 3.78
CA ALA A 225 4.47 13.58 3.34
C ALA A 225 4.36 13.42 1.82
N SER A 226 5.28 12.64 1.25
CA SER A 226 5.27 12.25 -0.17
C SER A 226 5.76 10.81 -0.33
N TRP A 227 7.04 10.63 -0.59
CA TRP A 227 7.67 9.32 -0.74
C TRP A 227 8.09 8.75 0.62
N GLY A 228 7.11 8.34 1.42
CA GLY A 228 7.33 7.97 2.83
C GLY A 228 8.11 6.67 3.04
N GLU A 229 8.04 5.77 2.07
CA GLU A 229 8.54 4.41 2.18
C GLU A 229 9.24 4.00 0.88
N TRP A 230 10.40 3.36 1.04
CA TRP A 230 11.19 2.87 -0.08
C TRP A 230 11.72 1.46 0.16
N LEU A 231 11.85 0.72 -0.92
CA LEU A 231 12.25 -0.69 -0.93
C LEU A 231 13.39 -0.84 -1.92
N ASP A 232 14.58 -1.14 -1.41
CA ASP A 232 15.72 -1.50 -2.23
C ASP A 232 15.56 -2.92 -2.75
N LEU A 233 15.24 -3.04 -4.03
CA LEU A 233 14.98 -4.31 -4.67
C LEU A 233 16.24 -4.91 -5.28
N THR A 234 17.40 -4.25 -5.14
CA THR A 234 18.63 -4.58 -5.87
C THR A 234 19.03 -6.04 -5.73
N ASP A 235 19.01 -6.56 -4.50
CA ASP A 235 19.45 -7.93 -4.23
C ASP A 235 18.44 -8.96 -4.71
N ALA A 236 17.14 -8.63 -4.66
CA ALA A 236 16.07 -9.49 -5.15
C ALA A 236 16.04 -9.57 -6.70
N VAL A 237 16.30 -8.45 -7.39
CA VAL A 237 16.21 -8.38 -8.85
C VAL A 237 17.55 -8.54 -9.56
N GLY A 238 18.67 -8.33 -8.87
CA GLY A 238 20.04 -8.46 -9.40
C GLY A 238 20.55 -7.24 -10.17
N LYS A 239 19.90 -6.07 -10.07
CA LYS A 239 20.34 -4.79 -10.64
C LYS A 239 19.95 -3.64 -9.71
N PRO A 240 20.72 -2.54 -9.66
CA PRO A 240 20.38 -1.36 -8.85
C PRO A 240 18.97 -0.86 -9.12
N THR A 241 18.02 -1.25 -8.27
CA THR A 241 16.59 -1.01 -8.46
C THR A 241 15.98 -0.68 -7.12
N ILE A 242 15.21 0.39 -7.07
CA ILE A 242 14.52 0.83 -5.86
C ILE A 242 13.08 1.21 -6.19
N ALA A 243 12.16 0.89 -5.29
CA ALA A 243 10.76 1.27 -5.40
C ALA A 243 10.42 2.31 -4.33
N GLY A 244 9.85 3.44 -4.74
CA GLY A 244 9.28 4.44 -3.85
C GLY A 244 7.76 4.30 -3.80
N LEU A 245 7.19 4.37 -2.60
CA LEU A 245 5.75 4.30 -2.37
C LEU A 245 5.19 5.67 -1.98
N ILE A 246 4.02 5.98 -2.53
CA ILE A 246 3.30 7.21 -2.27
C ILE A 246 1.80 6.91 -2.16
N ALA A 247 1.15 7.45 -1.14
CA ALA A 247 -0.22 7.12 -0.78
C ALA A 247 -1.13 8.34 -0.70
N ALA A 248 -2.44 8.08 -0.72
CA ALA A 248 -3.49 9.04 -0.38
C ALA A 248 -3.39 10.35 -1.19
N ASP A 249 -3.52 11.51 -0.51
CA ASP A 249 -3.52 12.84 -1.10
C ASP A 249 -2.15 13.22 -1.73
N ALA A 250 -1.07 12.58 -1.29
CA ALA A 250 0.26 12.84 -1.83
C ALA A 250 0.35 12.47 -3.31
N ILE A 251 -0.40 11.46 -3.76
CA ILE A 251 -0.51 11.10 -5.18
C ILE A 251 -1.06 12.28 -5.97
N GLU A 252 -2.16 12.88 -5.53
CA GLU A 252 -2.79 14.02 -6.23
C GLU A 252 -1.83 15.22 -6.28
N ARG A 253 -1.05 15.45 -5.22
CA ARG A 253 -0.03 16.52 -5.17
C ARG A 253 1.18 16.26 -6.09
N GLN A 254 1.59 15.01 -6.25
CA GLN A 254 2.81 14.67 -7.00
C GLN A 254 2.56 14.25 -8.45
N PHE A 255 1.38 13.72 -8.78
CA PHE A 255 1.09 13.12 -10.09
C PHE A 255 0.20 14.01 -10.97
N THR A 256 -0.71 14.79 -10.38
CA THR A 256 -1.69 15.55 -11.16
C THR A 256 -1.02 16.51 -12.13
N GLY A 257 -1.27 16.32 -13.43
CA GLY A 257 -0.72 17.15 -14.50
C GLY A 257 0.76 16.91 -14.79
N ARG A 258 1.38 15.88 -14.21
CA ARG A 258 2.78 15.49 -14.47
C ARG A 258 2.86 14.27 -15.39
N THR A 259 3.96 14.18 -16.14
CA THR A 259 4.34 12.97 -16.89
C THR A 259 5.06 11.97 -16.00
N ASP A 260 5.13 10.70 -16.42
CA ASP A 260 5.90 9.66 -15.71
C ASP A 260 7.37 10.08 -15.52
N GLU A 261 7.97 10.76 -16.50
CA GLU A 261 9.34 11.29 -16.40
C GLU A 261 9.46 12.35 -15.28
N GLN A 262 8.48 13.24 -15.16
CA GLN A 262 8.47 14.26 -14.11
C GLN A 262 8.23 13.66 -12.72
N VAL A 263 7.40 12.63 -12.64
CA VAL A 263 7.18 11.87 -11.39
C VAL A 263 8.45 11.11 -11.00
N ALA A 264 9.10 10.44 -11.96
CA ALA A 264 10.36 9.74 -11.74
C ALA A 264 11.47 10.69 -11.28
N MET A 265 11.54 11.90 -11.86
CA MET A 265 12.48 12.93 -11.41
C MET A 265 12.21 13.38 -9.97
N ALA A 266 10.94 13.61 -9.62
CA ALA A 266 10.57 13.98 -8.24
C ALA A 266 10.89 12.84 -7.23
N ALA A 267 10.71 11.58 -7.64
CA ALA A 267 11.13 10.43 -6.86
C ALA A 267 12.67 10.39 -6.69
N CYS A 268 13.43 10.61 -7.76
CA CYS A 268 14.90 10.72 -7.71
C CYS A 268 15.35 11.83 -6.75
N GLU A 269 14.74 13.01 -6.80
CA GLU A 269 15.05 14.13 -5.90
C GLU A 269 14.79 13.78 -4.43
N ALA A 270 13.69 13.09 -4.13
CA ALA A 270 13.38 12.62 -2.79
C ALA A 270 14.40 11.57 -2.30
N LEU A 271 14.77 10.61 -3.14
CA LEU A 271 15.78 9.61 -2.81
C LEU A 271 17.16 10.23 -2.58
N GLN A 272 17.53 11.23 -3.38
CA GLN A 272 18.77 12.00 -3.19
C GLN A 272 18.77 12.77 -1.87
N ALA A 273 17.65 13.40 -1.52
CA ALA A 273 17.50 14.12 -0.25
C ALA A 273 17.61 13.16 0.94
N TRP A 274 16.96 11.99 0.86
CA TRP A 274 17.09 10.92 1.86
C TRP A 274 18.55 10.46 1.99
N ALA A 275 19.21 10.12 0.88
CA ALA A 275 20.58 9.62 0.87
C ALA A 275 21.57 10.64 1.48
N ALA A 276 21.40 11.92 1.16
CA ALA A 276 22.20 13.00 1.73
C ALA A 276 21.97 13.17 3.25
N ALA A 277 20.75 12.95 3.72
CA ALA A 277 20.39 13.07 5.13
C ALA A 277 20.88 11.89 5.98
N VAL A 278 20.88 10.67 5.42
CA VAL A 278 21.49 9.48 6.06
C VAL A 278 23.02 9.66 6.16
N GLY A 279 23.63 10.22 5.12
CA GLY A 279 25.08 10.35 4.99
C GLY A 279 25.73 9.05 4.49
N PRO A 280 27.07 9.04 4.33
CA PRO A 280 27.78 7.84 3.88
C PRO A 280 27.63 6.72 4.92
N THR A 281 27.18 5.55 4.47
CA THR A 281 27.22 4.33 5.27
C THR A 281 28.70 4.02 5.57
N PRO A 282 29.09 3.81 6.84
CA PRO A 282 30.48 3.51 7.20
C PRO A 282 31.00 2.21 6.58
#